data_AF-A0A7V4WES7-F1
#
_entry.id   AF-A0A7V4WES7-F1
#
_cell.length_a   1.000
_cell.length_b   1.000
_cell.length_c   1.000
_cell.angle_alpha   90.00
_cell.angle_beta   90.00
_cell.angle_gamma   90.00
#
_symmetry.space_group_name_H-M   'P 1'
#
loop_
_entity.id
_entity.type
_entity.pdbx_description
1 polymer ?
#
loop_
_entity_poly.entity_id
_entity_poly.type
_entity_poly.pdbx_seq_one_letter_code
_entity_poly.pdbx_strand_id
1 'polypeptide(L)' 'MTCLRNCIVPKNRKIDIRNVAWPICVLNCKKEVNLMKKGEQMEVLVKDIDVVDNLVALMEQLLDHSIEKHRENKYYR' A
#
# COMPACT_ATOMS: atom_id res chain seq x y z
N MET A 1 -34.21 -0.24 18.60
CA MET A 1 -33.45 -1.28 17.87
C MET A 1 -32.14 -0.66 17.41
N THR A 2 -31.06 -1.27 17.85
CA THR A 2 -29.65 -0.89 17.76
C THR A 2 -29.12 -0.94 16.33
N CYS A 3 -28.32 0.05 15.93
CA CYS A 3 -27.18 -0.08 15.01
C CYS A 3 -26.42 1.26 14.97
N LEU A 4 -25.71 1.60 16.05
CA LEU A 4 -24.57 2.52 15.94
C LEU A 4 -23.47 1.73 15.21
N ARG A 5 -23.47 1.84 13.87
CA ARG A 5 -22.34 1.39 13.06
C ARG A 5 -21.16 2.25 13.48
N ASN A 6 -20.28 1.69 14.30
CA ASN A 6 -18.90 2.15 14.40
C ASN A 6 -18.32 2.05 12.99
N CYS A 7 -18.42 3.14 12.21
CA CYS A 7 -17.62 3.32 11.03
C CYS A 7 -16.18 3.47 11.54
N ILE A 8 -15.48 2.34 11.64
CA ILE A 8 -14.03 2.33 11.83
C ILE A 8 -13.49 3.01 10.58
N VAL A 9 -13.17 4.30 10.69
CA VAL A 9 -12.51 5.03 9.61
C VAL A 9 -11.17 4.33 9.40
N PRO A 10 -10.90 3.73 8.23
CA PRO A 10 -9.63 3.09 7.97
C PRO A 10 -8.51 4.11 8.21
N LYS A 11 -7.49 3.72 8.98
CA LYS A 11 -6.32 4.56 9.16
C LYS A 11 -5.56 4.55 7.84
N ASN A 12 -5.68 5.63 7.07
CA ASN A 12 -5.00 5.78 5.79
C ASN A 12 -3.53 6.14 6.02
N ARG A 13 -2.64 5.16 5.88
CA ARG A 13 -1.19 5.38 5.88
C ARG A 13 -0.75 5.77 4.47
N LYS A 14 0.13 6.76 4.36
CA LYS A 14 0.72 7.16 3.08
C LYS A 14 2.22 6.95 3.13
N ILE A 15 2.76 6.27 2.13
CA ILE A 15 4.20 6.05 1.97
C ILE A 15 4.62 6.62 0.63
N ASP A 16 5.62 7.50 0.67
CA ASP A 16 6.26 8.02 -0.54
C ASP A 16 7.59 7.31 -0.75
N ILE A 17 7.67 6.49 -1.81
CA ILE A 17 8.90 5.79 -2.19
C ILE A 17 9.49 6.30 -3.50
N ARG A 18 9.02 7.45 -4.02
CA ARG A 18 9.46 8.00 -5.32
C ARG A 18 10.97 8.27 -5.41
N ASN A 19 11.62 8.51 -4.28
CA ASN A 19 13.05 8.79 -4.17
C ASN A 19 13.81 7.70 -3.40
N VAL A 20 13.19 6.55 -3.16
CA VAL A 20 13.82 5.44 -2.44
C VAL A 20 14.31 4.41 -3.44
N ALA A 21 15.61 4.14 -3.41
CA ALA A 21 16.23 3.19 -4.32
C ALA A 21 15.74 1.75 -4.09
N TRP A 22 15.75 0.95 -5.15
CA TRP A 22 15.64 -0.49 -5.06
C TRP A 22 16.89 -1.08 -4.35
N PRO A 23 16.76 -2.10 -3.48
CA PRO A 23 15.54 -2.80 -3.02
C PRO A 23 14.92 -2.20 -1.75
N ILE A 24 15.43 -1.07 -1.26
CA ILE A 24 15.04 -0.46 0.03
C ILE A 24 13.56 -0.08 0.03
N CYS A 25 13.06 0.46 -1.09
CA CYS A 25 11.67 0.88 -1.26
C CYS A 25 10.66 -0.26 -0.99
N VAL A 26 10.99 -1.45 -1.46
CA VAL A 26 10.21 -2.66 -1.25
C VAL A 26 10.28 -3.17 0.18
N LEU A 27 11.47 -3.19 0.77
CA LEU A 27 11.65 -3.64 2.15
C LEU A 27 10.87 -2.74 3.13
N ASN A 28 10.83 -1.43 2.86
CA ASN A 28 10.05 -0.49 3.64
C ASN A 28 8.54 -0.74 3.50
N CYS A 29 8.05 -0.96 2.27
CA CYS A 29 6.65 -1.32 2.05
C CYS A 29 6.26 -2.62 2.77
N LYS A 30 7.10 -3.66 2.69
CA LYS A 30 6.85 -4.94 3.35
C LYS A 30 6.76 -4.79 4.88
N LYS A 31 7.66 -3.99 5.48
CA LYS A 31 7.61 -3.71 6.92
C LYS A 31 6.30 -3.04 7.32
N GLU A 32 5.86 -2.06 6.55
CA GLU A 32 4.62 -1.33 6.84
C GLU A 32 3.38 -2.20 6.67
N VAL A 33 3.31 -3.02 5.62
CA VAL A 33 2.20 -3.99 5.42
C VAL A 33 2.14 -5.00 6.56
N ASN A 34 3.26 -5.51 7.05
CA ASN A 34 3.28 -6.41 8.21
C ASN A 34 2.80 -5.74 9.50
N LEU A 35 2.83 -4.40 9.57
CA LEU A 35 2.33 -3.61 10.70
C LEU A 35 0.88 -3.16 10.50
N MET A 36 0.26 -3.48 9.36
CA MET A 36 -1.13 -3.16 9.09
C MET A 36 -2.06 -4.13 9.82
N LYS A 37 -3.12 -3.57 10.41
CA LYS A 37 -4.21 -4.37 10.96
C LYS A 37 -5.29 -4.57 9.90
N LYS A 38 -6.11 -5.62 10.07
CA LYS A 38 -7.25 -5.88 9.20
C LYS A 38 -8.15 -4.64 9.09
N GLY A 39 -8.43 -4.21 7.87
CA GLY A 39 -9.24 -3.03 7.58
C GLY A 39 -8.48 -1.70 7.58
N GLU A 40 -7.15 -1.69 7.80
CA GLU A 40 -6.33 -0.51 7.51
C GLU A 40 -6.02 -0.41 6.00
N GLN A 41 -5.80 0.81 5.52
CA GLN A 41 -5.47 1.09 4.12
C GLN A 41 -4.12 1.78 4.04
N MET A 42 -3.37 1.47 2.99
CA MET A 42 -2.07 2.07 2.71
C MET A 42 -2.01 2.53 1.26
N GLU A 43 -1.55 3.74 1.07
CA GLU A 43 -1.35 4.38 -0.23
C GLU A 43 0.15 4.52 -0.47
N VAL A 44 0.63 4.04 -1.62
CA VAL A 44 2.06 4.00 -1.94
C VAL A 44 2.33 4.79 -3.20
N LEU A 45 3.07 5.89 -3.08
CA LEU A 45 3.47 6.71 -4.23
C LEU A 45 4.80 6.22 -4.80
N VAL A 46 4.78 5.81 -6.05
CA VAL A 46 5.93 5.22 -6.76
C VAL A 46 6.21 5.99 -8.04
N LYS A 47 7.49 6.15 -8.39
CA LYS A 47 7.90 6.79 -9.65
C LYS A 47 8.15 5.77 -10.76
N ASP A 48 8.89 4.71 -10.45
CA ASP A 48 9.27 3.69 -11.42
C ASP A 48 8.27 2.55 -11.51
N ILE A 49 7.85 2.23 -12.74
CA ILE A 49 6.89 1.16 -13.01
C ILE A 49 7.44 -0.23 -12.62
N ASP A 50 8.74 -0.45 -12.81
CA ASP A 50 9.39 -1.72 -12.44
C ASP A 50 9.28 -1.99 -10.93
N VAL A 51 9.30 -0.93 -10.11
CA VAL A 51 9.12 -1.04 -8.66
C VAL A 51 7.66 -1.37 -8.32
N VAL A 52 6.69 -0.83 -9.08
CA VAL A 52 5.26 -1.09 -8.89
C VAL A 52 4.94 -2.56 -9.12
N ASP A 53 5.44 -3.15 -10.20
CA ASP A 53 5.14 -4.56 -10.52
C ASP A 53 5.77 -5.51 -9.50
N ASN A 54 6.99 -5.22 -9.06
CA ASN A 54 7.64 -5.95 -7.98
C ASN A 54 6.88 -5.83 -6.64
N LEU A 55 6.39 -4.63 -6.31
CA LEU A 55 5.59 -4.43 -5.11
C LEU A 55 4.31 -5.25 -5.17
N VAL A 56 3.61 -5.21 -6.30
CA VAL A 56 2.34 -5.91 -6.45
C VAL A 56 2.54 -7.41 -6.35
N ALA A 57 3.54 -7.97 -7.04
CA ALA A 57 3.87 -9.39 -6.92
C ALA A 57 4.18 -9.81 -5.47
N LEU A 58 4.88 -8.96 -4.70
CA LEU A 58 5.18 -9.23 -3.30
C LEU A 58 3.95 -9.14 -2.40
N MET A 59 3.04 -8.20 -2.67
CA MET A 59 1.82 -8.04 -1.89
C MET A 59 0.78 -9.11 -2.23
N GLU A 60 0.71 -9.59 -3.47
CA GLU A 60 -0.15 -10.72 -3.86
C GLU A 60 0.23 -12.01 -3.13
N GLN A 61 1.52 -12.20 -2.80
CA GLN A 61 1.97 -13.32 -1.98
C GLN A 61 1.54 -13.22 -0.51
N LEU A 62 1.25 -12.02 -0.02
CA LEU A 62 0.75 -11.75 1.33
C LEU A 62 -0.78 -11.84 1.31
N LEU A 63 -1.30 -13.07 1.25
CA LEU A 63 -2.74 -13.40 1.29
C LEU A 63 -3.49 -12.51 2.31
N ASP A 64 -4.65 -11.98 1.89
CA ASP A 64 -5.57 -11.04 2.58
C ASP A 64 -5.51 -9.54 2.19
N HIS A 65 -4.73 -9.15 1.18
CA HIS A 65 -4.64 -7.75 0.75
C HIS A 65 -5.24 -7.53 -0.64
N SER A 66 -6.19 -6.60 -0.75
CA SER A 66 -6.64 -6.08 -2.05
C SER A 66 -5.72 -4.95 -2.49
N ILE A 67 -5.22 -5.03 -3.73
CA ILE A 67 -4.32 -4.02 -4.31
C ILE A 67 -5.06 -3.33 -5.45
N GLU A 68 -5.13 -2.01 -5.38
CA GLU A 68 -5.58 -1.17 -6.50
C GLU A 68 -4.38 -0.37 -7.00
N LYS A 69 -4.20 -0.33 -8.32
CA LYS A 69 -3.15 0.47 -8.97
C LYS A 69 -3.79 1.63 -9.72
N HIS A 70 -3.35 2.84 -9.42
CA HIS A 70 -3.75 4.05 -10.13
C HIS A 70 -2.52 4.74 -10.73
N ARG A 71 -2.61 5.12 -12.00
CA ARG A 71 -1.56 5.93 -12.64
C ARG A 71 -2.04 7.38 -12.70
N GLU A 72 -1.34 8.25 -11.98
CA GLU A 72 -1.58 9.69 -12.00
C GLU A 72 -0.39 10.39 -12.66
N ASN A 73 -0.56 10.75 -13.95
CA ASN A 73 0.42 11.49 -14.76
C ASN A 73 1.85 10.86 -14.77
N LYS A 74 2.69 11.29 -13.83
CA LYS A 74 4.13 10.98 -13.71
C LYS A 74 4.45 9.96 -12.61
N TYR A 75 3.46 9.50 -11.86
CA TYR A 75 3.64 8.61 -10.72
C TYR A 75 2.53 7.55 -10.68
N TYR A 76 2.80 6.48 -9.94
CA TYR A 76 1.85 5.40 -9.63
C TYR A 76 1.43 5.50 -8.16
N ARG A 77 0.22 5.07 -7.88
CA ARG A 77 -0.45 5.07 -6.57
C ARG A 77 -1.10 3.72 -6.31
#